data_AF-A0A257UBB0-F1
#
_entry.id   AF-A0A257UBB0-F1
#
_cell.length_a   1.000
_cell.length_b   1.000
_cell.length_c   1.000
_cell.angle_alpha   90.00
_cell.angle_beta   90.00
_cell.angle_gamma   90.00
#
_symmetry.space_group_name_H-M   'P 1'
#
loop_
_entity.id
_entity.type
_entity.pdbx_description
1 polymer ?
#
loop_
_entity_poly.entity_id
_entity_poly.type
_entity_poly.pdbx_seq_one_letter_code
_entity_poly.pdbx_strand_id
1 'polypeptide(L)'
;MTDFSKVCDEAARVGGDVLLSWAGRFGVREKGPSDLVTEADLASQQAIREVLLGAFPDHGFLAEENEQIASRCDDYRWIVDPLDGTMNYVHAVPNFAVSIALEQRGEVVVGTVYDPVSGECFSAARGRGAWLNGKRLRASGATDLAQALVAVSFSAKVRRDDRVHGCE
;
A
#
# COMPACT_ATOMS: atom_id res chain seq x y z
N MET A 1 4.92 -7.52 -19.61
CA MET A 1 5.09 -7.06 -18.21
C MET A 1 6.47 -7.49 -17.77
N THR A 2 7.31 -6.53 -17.38
CA THR A 2 8.59 -6.77 -16.69
C THR A 2 8.35 -7.64 -15.46
N ASP A 3 9.36 -8.44 -15.09
CA ASP A 3 9.31 -9.36 -13.95
C ASP A 3 8.83 -8.66 -12.66
N PHE A 4 9.35 -7.46 -12.42
CA PHE A 4 9.01 -6.61 -11.27
C PHE A 4 7.51 -6.36 -11.07
N SER A 5 6.75 -6.05 -12.14
CA SER A 5 5.32 -5.74 -11.98
C SER A 5 4.51 -6.95 -11.54
N LYS A 6 4.86 -8.15 -12.04
CA LYS A 6 4.16 -9.37 -11.66
C LYS A 6 4.41 -9.73 -10.21
N VAL A 7 5.68 -9.67 -9.79
CA VAL A 7 6.07 -9.95 -8.40
C VAL A 7 5.49 -8.91 -7.45
N CYS A 8 5.43 -7.64 -7.85
CA CYS A 8 4.79 -6.58 -7.07
C CYS A 8 3.29 -6.84 -6.88
N ASP A 9 2.58 -7.23 -7.95
CA ASP A 9 1.16 -7.59 -7.87
C ASP A 9 0.93 -8.83 -7.00
N GLU A 10 1.80 -9.84 -7.09
CA GLU A 10 1.74 -11.04 -6.27
C GLU A 10 1.97 -10.73 -4.79
N ALA A 11 3.03 -9.98 -4.47
CA ALA A 11 3.35 -9.60 -3.10
C ALA A 11 2.21 -8.80 -2.44
N ALA A 12 1.61 -7.85 -3.17
CA ALA A 12 0.47 -7.07 -2.67
C ALA A 12 -0.74 -7.96 -2.35
N ARG A 13 -1.01 -8.96 -3.20
CA ARG A 13 -2.10 -9.93 -2.97
C ARG A 13 -1.84 -10.82 -1.76
N VAL A 14 -0.62 -11.33 -1.63
CA VAL A 14 -0.23 -12.14 -0.46
C VAL A 14 -0.38 -11.35 0.84
N GLY A 15 0.10 -10.09 0.89
CA GLY A 15 -0.10 -9.23 2.05
C GLY A 15 -1.59 -9.00 2.36
N GLY A 16 -2.39 -8.73 1.34
CA GLY A 16 -3.83 -8.53 1.47
C GLY A 16 -4.57 -9.76 2.01
N ASP A 17 -4.21 -10.96 1.54
CA ASP A 17 -4.79 -12.22 2.02
C ASP A 17 -4.46 -12.46 3.50
N VAL A 18 -3.24 -12.09 3.93
CA VAL A 18 -2.87 -12.13 5.35
C VAL A 18 -3.77 -11.19 6.15
N LEU A 19 -3.92 -9.93 5.75
CA LEU A 19 -4.81 -8.98 6.44
C LEU A 19 -6.26 -9.49 6.55
N LEU A 20 -6.82 -10.05 5.48
CA LEU A 20 -8.17 -10.63 5.52
C LEU A 20 -8.29 -11.76 6.56
N SER A 21 -7.25 -12.59 6.69
CA SER A 21 -7.22 -13.68 7.68
C SER A 21 -7.17 -13.19 9.14
N TRP A 22 -6.67 -11.97 9.35
CA TRP A 22 -6.60 -11.31 10.66
C TRP A 22 -7.85 -10.51 10.98
N ALA A 23 -8.51 -9.89 9.99
CA ALA A 23 -9.73 -9.10 10.18
C ALA A 23 -10.85 -9.84 10.95
N GLY A 24 -10.93 -11.17 10.82
CA GLY A 24 -11.89 -12.01 11.57
C GLY A 24 -11.54 -12.25 13.05
N ARG A 25 -10.36 -11.86 13.52
CA ARG A 25 -9.83 -12.18 14.87
C ARG A 25 -10.07 -11.09 15.92
N PHE A 26 -10.41 -9.87 15.49
CA PHE A 26 -10.62 -8.71 16.37
C PHE A 26 -11.81 -8.87 17.34
N GLY A 27 -12.78 -9.72 17.04
CA GLY A 27 -13.93 -9.99 17.91
C GLY A 27 -13.74 -11.10 18.95
N VAL A 28 -12.61 -11.82 18.95
CA VAL A 28 -12.49 -13.14 19.61
C VAL A 28 -11.44 -13.17 20.75
N ARG A 29 -10.72 -12.06 21.06
CA ARG A 29 -9.54 -12.13 21.95
C ARG A 29 -9.47 -11.07 23.06
N GLU A 30 -8.72 -11.42 24.12
CA GLU A 30 -8.40 -10.63 25.31
C GLU A 30 -7.45 -9.43 25.08
N LYS A 31 -6.86 -9.29 23.88
CA LYS A 31 -5.93 -8.20 23.53
C LYS A 31 -6.67 -6.97 23.03
N GLY A 32 -6.08 -5.80 23.27
CA GLY A 32 -6.63 -4.53 22.77
C GLY A 32 -6.59 -4.43 21.24
N PRO A 33 -7.49 -3.65 20.61
CA PRO A 33 -7.52 -3.47 19.15
C PRO A 33 -6.21 -2.97 18.53
N SER A 34 -5.43 -2.18 19.28
CA SER A 34 -4.12 -1.65 18.86
C SER A 34 -3.07 -2.75 18.70
N ASP A 35 -3.02 -3.72 19.61
CA ASP A 35 -2.00 -4.78 19.55
C ASP A 35 -2.28 -5.74 18.40
N LEU A 36 -3.57 -6.00 18.12
CA LEU A 36 -3.99 -6.89 17.05
C LEU A 36 -3.74 -6.29 15.67
N VAL A 37 -3.85 -4.97 15.51
CA VAL A 37 -3.53 -4.33 14.24
C VAL A 37 -2.03 -4.33 13.97
N THR A 38 -1.20 -4.06 14.97
CA THR A 38 0.26 -4.19 14.85
C THR A 38 0.66 -5.62 14.49
N GLU A 39 0.05 -6.65 15.10
CA GLU A 39 0.32 -8.04 14.74
C GLU A 39 -0.08 -8.39 13.29
N ALA A 40 -1.23 -7.88 12.83
CA ALA A 40 -1.69 -8.09 11.46
C ALA A 40 -0.79 -7.39 10.43
N ASP A 41 -0.38 -6.17 10.73
CA ASP A 41 0.52 -5.34 9.93
C ASP A 41 1.88 -6.03 9.74
N LEU A 42 2.53 -6.41 10.84
CA LEU A 42 3.80 -7.13 10.83
C LEU A 42 3.71 -8.48 10.09
N ALA A 43 2.60 -9.20 10.22
CA ALA A 43 2.39 -10.44 9.50
C ALA A 43 2.26 -10.22 7.98
N SER A 44 1.55 -9.16 7.58
CA SER A 44 1.42 -8.75 6.17
C SER A 44 2.78 -8.33 5.60
N GLN A 45 3.53 -7.50 6.32
CA GLN A 45 4.88 -7.07 5.94
C GLN A 45 5.83 -8.25 5.72
N GLN A 46 5.85 -9.21 6.65
CA GLN A 46 6.72 -10.37 6.56
C GLN A 46 6.41 -11.20 5.31
N ALA A 47 5.12 -11.44 5.02
CA ALA A 47 4.72 -12.19 3.85
C ALA A 47 5.06 -11.47 2.53
N ILE A 48 4.86 -10.14 2.48
CA ILE A 48 5.27 -9.30 1.35
C ILE A 48 6.79 -9.38 1.14
N ARG A 49 7.57 -9.24 2.21
CA ARG A 49 9.03 -9.29 2.20
C ARG A 49 9.55 -10.61 1.64
N GLU A 50 8.97 -11.73 2.07
CA GLU A 50 9.35 -13.06 1.59
C GLU A 50 9.16 -13.21 0.08
N VAL A 51 8.06 -12.71 -0.47
CA VAL A 51 7.82 -12.72 -1.93
C VAL A 51 8.82 -11.83 -2.66
N LEU A 52 8.99 -10.58 -2.21
CA LEU A 52 9.82 -9.59 -2.90
C LEU A 52 11.31 -9.95 -2.86
N LEU A 53 11.84 -10.29 -1.69
CA LEU A 53 13.26 -10.62 -1.52
C LEU A 53 13.59 -12.08 -1.89
N GLY A 54 12.59 -12.96 -1.95
CA GLY A 54 12.74 -14.29 -2.55
C GLY A 54 12.98 -14.20 -4.07
N ALA A 55 12.26 -13.31 -4.75
CA ALA A 55 12.44 -13.06 -6.18
C ALA A 55 13.66 -12.18 -6.47
N PHE A 56 13.94 -11.19 -5.62
CA PHE A 56 15.03 -10.22 -5.81
C PHE A 56 15.91 -10.08 -4.56
N PRO A 57 16.81 -11.04 -4.28
CA PRO A 57 17.59 -11.09 -3.04
C PRO A 57 18.54 -9.91 -2.81
N ASP A 58 18.95 -9.23 -3.88
CA ASP A 58 19.90 -8.09 -3.83
C ASP A 58 19.21 -6.72 -3.71
N HIS A 59 17.88 -6.67 -3.79
CA HIS A 59 17.13 -5.41 -3.66
C HIS A 59 17.06 -4.96 -2.20
N GLY A 60 16.96 -3.65 -2.00
CA GLY A 60 16.65 -3.07 -0.70
C GLY A 60 15.16 -3.20 -0.36
N PHE A 61 14.83 -2.99 0.90
CA PHE A 61 13.48 -3.03 1.44
C PHE A 61 13.30 -1.90 2.46
N LEU A 62 12.17 -1.22 2.41
CA LEU A 62 11.79 -0.15 3.32
C LEU A 62 10.31 -0.31 3.62
N ALA A 63 9.96 -0.52 4.88
CA ALA A 63 8.59 -0.56 5.34
C ALA A 63 8.33 0.40 6.50
N GLU A 64 7.06 0.72 6.75
CA GLU A 64 6.63 1.66 7.78
C GLU A 64 7.09 1.24 9.19
N GLU A 65 7.07 -0.06 9.52
CA GLU A 65 7.37 -0.61 10.86
C GLU A 65 8.88 -0.75 11.19
N ASN A 66 9.67 0.25 10.81
CA ASN A 66 11.11 0.36 11.11
C ASN A 66 12.01 -0.77 10.54
N GLU A 67 11.55 -1.47 9.50
CA GLU A 67 12.40 -2.42 8.77
C GLU A 67 13.04 -1.76 7.57
N GLN A 68 14.38 -1.66 7.59
CA GLN A 68 15.16 -1.17 6.47
C GLN A 68 16.29 -2.13 6.14
N ILE A 69 16.30 -2.58 4.88
CA ILE A 69 17.35 -3.41 4.30
C ILE A 69 17.99 -2.60 3.19
N ALA A 70 19.30 -2.37 3.31
CA ALA A 70 20.07 -1.71 2.27
C ALA A 70 20.15 -2.58 1.02
N SER A 71 20.01 -1.95 -0.14
CA SER A 71 20.26 -2.61 -1.43
C SER A 71 21.71 -3.05 -1.55
N ARG A 72 21.93 -4.17 -2.23
CA ARG A 72 23.27 -4.71 -2.50
C ARG A 72 23.70 -4.47 -3.95
N CYS A 73 22.76 -4.08 -4.82
CA CYS A 73 23.01 -3.90 -6.25
C CYS A 73 22.05 -2.88 -6.90
N ASP A 74 22.58 -2.07 -7.82
CA ASP A 74 21.84 -1.18 -8.74
C ASP A 74 20.87 -0.16 -8.12
N ASP A 75 20.93 0.02 -6.80
CA ASP A 75 20.08 0.90 -5.99
C ASP A 75 18.58 0.67 -6.20
N TYR A 76 18.17 -0.59 -6.36
CA TYR A 76 16.76 -0.97 -6.26
C TYR A 76 16.31 -1.06 -4.81
N ARG A 77 15.12 -0.52 -4.51
CA ARG A 77 14.50 -0.56 -3.18
C ARG A 77 12.99 -0.73 -3.30
N TRP A 78 12.46 -1.74 -2.62
CA TRP A 78 11.03 -1.88 -2.39
C TRP A 78 10.59 -0.98 -1.24
N ILE A 79 9.51 -0.23 -1.44
CA ILE A 79 8.86 0.62 -0.45
C ILE A 79 7.47 0.02 -0.21
N VAL A 80 7.17 -0.32 1.03
CA VAL A 80 5.98 -1.10 1.40
C VAL A 80 5.23 -0.41 2.53
N ASP A 81 3.94 -0.19 2.31
CA ASP A 81 2.94 0.03 3.35
C ASP A 81 2.03 -1.20 3.36
N PRO A 82 2.19 -2.09 4.37
CA PRO A 82 1.47 -3.35 4.44
C PRO A 82 0.01 -3.18 4.86
N LEU A 83 -0.42 -2.01 5.37
CA LEU A 83 -1.80 -1.70 5.78
C LEU A 83 -2.09 -0.18 5.75
N ASP A 84 -2.41 0.34 4.56
CA ASP A 84 -3.00 1.67 4.43
C ASP A 84 -4.46 1.63 4.87
N GLY A 85 -4.85 2.56 5.75
CA GLY A 85 -6.19 2.60 6.34
C GLY A 85 -6.30 1.82 7.66
N THR A 86 -5.24 1.78 8.48
CA THR A 86 -5.20 1.15 9.82
C THR A 86 -6.46 1.42 10.67
N MET A 87 -6.96 2.66 10.68
CA MET A 87 -8.18 3.04 11.41
C MET A 87 -9.43 2.35 10.85
N ASN A 88 -9.57 2.28 9.53
CA ASN A 88 -10.68 1.57 8.90
C ASN A 88 -10.63 0.09 9.25
N TYR A 89 -9.43 -0.50 9.18
CA TYR A 89 -9.18 -1.89 9.51
C TYR A 89 -9.56 -2.23 10.97
N VAL A 90 -9.12 -1.42 11.94
CA VAL A 90 -9.47 -1.56 13.37
C VAL A 90 -10.98 -1.48 13.61
N HIS A 91 -11.69 -0.65 12.85
CA HIS A 91 -13.14 -0.47 12.98
C HIS A 91 -13.96 -1.37 12.05
N ALA A 92 -13.34 -2.36 11.40
CA ALA A 92 -13.99 -3.26 10.43
C ALA A 92 -14.72 -2.52 9.29
N VAL A 93 -14.24 -1.34 8.93
CA VAL A 93 -14.67 -0.61 7.74
C VAL A 93 -13.96 -1.26 6.54
N PRO A 94 -14.71 -1.71 5.50
CA PRO A 94 -14.18 -2.46 4.36
C PRO A 94 -13.46 -1.54 3.35
N ASN A 95 -12.45 -0.79 3.81
CA ASN A 95 -11.66 0.11 3.00
C ASN A 95 -10.25 0.24 3.59
N PHE A 96 -9.36 -0.63 3.15
CA PHE A 96 -7.93 -0.63 3.47
C PHE A 96 -7.19 -1.29 2.31
N ALA A 97 -5.90 -1.03 2.20
CA ALA A 97 -5.11 -1.54 1.07
C ALA A 97 -3.69 -1.91 1.48
N VAL A 98 -3.05 -2.72 0.64
CA VAL A 98 -1.60 -2.90 0.62
C VAL A 98 -1.03 -2.02 -0.48
N SER A 99 0.02 -1.26 -0.18
CA SER A 99 0.71 -0.41 -1.16
C SER A 99 2.18 -0.79 -1.26
N ILE A 100 2.64 -1.05 -2.48
CA ILE A 100 4.02 -1.45 -2.76
C ILE A 100 4.54 -0.62 -3.94
N ALA A 101 5.76 -0.11 -3.83
CA ALA A 101 6.48 0.53 -4.92
C ALA A 101 7.90 -0.03 -5.05
N LEU A 102 8.40 -0.09 -6.29
CA LEU A 102 9.82 -0.30 -6.57
C LEU A 102 10.42 1.03 -7.00
N GLU A 103 11.43 1.47 -6.26
CA GLU A 103 12.29 2.58 -6.59
C GLU A 103 13.61 2.05 -7.17
N GLN A 104 14.12 2.71 -8.21
CA GLN A 104 15.47 2.52 -8.73
C GLN A 104 16.16 3.88 -8.75
N ARG A 105 17.26 4.03 -8.00
CA ARG A 105 18.07 5.28 -7.97
C ARG A 105 17.24 6.55 -7.73
N GLY A 106 16.26 6.48 -6.82
CA GLY A 106 15.39 7.60 -6.46
C GLY A 106 14.15 7.79 -7.35
N GLU A 107 13.96 6.97 -8.37
CA GLU A 107 12.79 7.04 -9.25
C GLU A 107 11.89 5.81 -9.09
N VAL A 108 10.59 6.02 -8.84
CA VAL A 108 9.60 4.93 -8.80
C VAL A 108 9.38 4.37 -10.21
N VAL A 109 9.66 3.09 -10.39
CA VAL A 109 9.57 2.38 -11.69
C VAL A 109 8.37 1.45 -11.78
N VAL A 110 7.87 0.93 -10.65
CA VAL A 110 6.68 0.06 -10.53
C VAL A 110 5.93 0.43 -9.26
N GLY A 111 4.60 0.33 -9.27
CA GLY A 111 3.78 0.42 -8.06
C GLY A 111 2.50 -0.37 -8.18
N THR A 112 2.06 -0.93 -7.06
CA THR A 112 0.79 -1.65 -6.89
C THR A 112 0.09 -1.18 -5.62
N VAL A 113 -1.19 -0.88 -5.74
CA VAL A 113 -2.12 -0.71 -4.61
C VAL A 113 -3.18 -1.80 -4.73
N TYR A 114 -3.36 -2.59 -3.69
CA TYR A 114 -4.33 -3.68 -3.68
C TYR A 114 -5.31 -3.51 -2.53
N ASP A 115 -6.59 -3.36 -2.87
CA ASP A 115 -7.70 -3.48 -1.92
C ASP A 115 -8.13 -4.96 -1.87
N PRO A 116 -7.83 -5.68 -0.77
CA PRO A 116 -8.17 -7.08 -0.66
C PRO A 116 -9.66 -7.33 -0.44
N VAL A 117 -10.42 -6.33 0.02
CA VAL A 117 -11.86 -6.48 0.29
C VAL A 117 -12.66 -6.46 -1.01
N SER A 118 -12.33 -5.54 -1.91
CA SER A 118 -12.96 -5.44 -3.24
C SER A 118 -12.28 -6.32 -4.30
N GLY A 119 -11.05 -6.80 -4.04
CA GLY A 119 -10.24 -7.53 -5.00
C GLY A 119 -9.71 -6.62 -6.12
N GLU A 120 -9.65 -5.31 -5.88
CA GLU A 120 -9.16 -4.32 -6.84
C GLU A 120 -7.64 -4.16 -6.74
N CYS A 121 -6.94 -4.55 -7.81
CA CYS A 121 -5.49 -4.39 -7.92
C CYS A 121 -5.17 -3.30 -8.95
N PHE A 122 -4.71 -2.17 -8.45
CA PHE A 122 -4.24 -1.03 -9.21
C PHE A 122 -2.73 -1.16 -9.40
N SER A 123 -2.27 -1.33 -10.63
CA SER A 123 -0.85 -1.48 -10.92
C SER A 123 -0.37 -0.55 -12.02
N ALA A 124 0.86 -0.08 -11.89
CA ALA A 124 1.49 0.82 -12.83
C ALA A 124 2.98 0.52 -12.99
N ALA A 125 3.50 0.80 -14.18
CA ALA A 125 4.92 0.81 -14.43
C ALA A 125 5.29 2.02 -15.28
N ARG A 126 6.47 2.60 -15.01
CA ARG A 126 6.93 3.81 -15.70
C ARG A 126 6.95 3.60 -17.21
N GLY A 127 6.32 4.52 -17.95
CA GLY A 127 6.18 4.45 -19.41
C GLY A 127 5.20 3.38 -19.93
N ARG A 128 4.51 2.62 -19.06
CA ARG A 128 3.56 1.56 -19.44
C ARG A 128 2.11 1.88 -19.11
N GLY A 129 1.86 2.94 -18.33
CA GLY A 129 0.53 3.35 -17.88
C GLY A 129 0.08 2.60 -16.62
N ALA A 130 -1.19 2.79 -16.27
CA ALA A 130 -1.82 2.21 -15.09
C ALA A 130 -2.99 1.29 -15.47
N TRP A 131 -3.28 0.32 -14.60
CA TRP A 131 -4.23 -0.77 -14.84
C TRP A 131 -4.99 -1.06 -13.55
N LEU A 132 -6.25 -1.46 -13.68
CA LEU A 132 -7.09 -2.01 -12.62
C LEU A 132 -7.51 -3.40 -13.06
N ASN A 133 -7.03 -4.44 -12.36
CA ASN A 133 -7.37 -5.84 -12.67
C ASN A 133 -7.17 -6.17 -14.16
N GLY A 134 -6.05 -5.69 -14.75
CA GLY A 134 -5.72 -5.90 -16.16
C GLY A 134 -6.49 -5.03 -17.16
N LYS A 135 -7.40 -4.16 -16.71
CA LYS A 135 -8.06 -3.15 -17.54
C LYS A 135 -7.34 -1.80 -17.44
N ARG A 136 -7.01 -1.19 -18.57
CA ARG A 136 -6.26 0.07 -18.60
C ARG A 136 -7.04 1.22 -17.95
N LEU A 137 -6.38 1.95 -17.06
CA LEU A 137 -6.92 3.14 -16.41
C LEU A 137 -6.58 4.41 -17.18
N ARG A 138 -7.42 5.42 -17.00
CA ARG A 138 -7.18 6.81 -17.38
C ARG A 138 -7.81 7.70 -16.30
N ALA A 139 -7.17 8.82 -16.00
CA ALA A 139 -7.76 9.83 -15.14
C ALA A 139 -9.04 10.41 -15.78
N SER A 140 -9.90 11.01 -14.95
CA SER A 140 -11.04 11.79 -15.43
C SER A 140 -10.59 12.87 -16.41
N GLY A 141 -11.39 13.12 -17.44
CA GLY A 141 -11.19 14.23 -18.38
C GLY A 141 -11.77 15.56 -17.88
N ALA A 142 -12.33 15.60 -16.66
CA ALA A 142 -12.91 16.81 -16.09
C ALA A 142 -11.84 17.90 -15.94
N THR A 143 -12.07 19.05 -16.59
CA THR A 143 -11.20 20.24 -16.51
C THR A 143 -11.82 21.37 -15.70
N ASP A 144 -13.09 21.23 -15.30
CA ASP A 144 -13.82 22.18 -14.46
C ASP A 144 -14.13 21.53 -13.10
N LEU A 145 -13.79 22.24 -12.02
CA LEU A 145 -14.05 21.80 -10.65
C LEU A 145 -15.55 21.61 -10.39
N ALA A 146 -16.41 22.39 -11.03
CA ALA A 146 -17.86 22.24 -10.92
C ALA A 146 -18.38 20.89 -11.44
N GLN A 147 -17.57 20.18 -12.24
CA GLN A 147 -17.86 18.87 -12.81
C GLN A 147 -17.03 17.75 -12.17
N ALA A 148 -16.17 18.07 -11.20
CA ALA A 148 -15.29 17.13 -10.55
C ALA A 148 -15.92 16.57 -9.26
N LEU A 149 -15.58 15.31 -8.96
CA LEU A 149 -15.71 14.75 -7.62
C LEU A 149 -14.31 14.70 -7.00
N VAL A 150 -14.15 15.26 -5.81
CA VAL A 150 -12.86 15.37 -5.13
C VAL A 150 -12.87 14.51 -3.87
N ALA A 151 -11.87 13.64 -3.73
CA ALA A 151 -11.58 12.93 -2.49
C ALA A 151 -10.57 13.75 -1.67
N VAL A 152 -10.87 13.96 -0.38
CA VAL A 152 -9.97 14.61 0.58
C VAL A 152 -9.94 13.79 1.87
N SER A 153 -8.77 13.73 2.51
CA SER A 153 -8.60 13.15 3.84
C SER A 153 -8.07 14.22 4.78
N PHE A 154 -8.60 14.24 6.01
CA PHE A 154 -8.17 15.15 7.06
C PHE A 154 -7.52 14.36 8.18
N SER A 155 -6.43 14.90 8.75
CA SER A 155 -5.89 14.33 9.98
C SER A 155 -6.92 14.43 11.10
N ALA A 156 -7.03 13.40 11.94
CA ALA A 156 -7.88 13.42 13.14
C ALA A 156 -7.52 14.54 14.14
N LYS A 157 -6.38 15.21 13.94
CA LYS A 157 -5.91 16.32 14.78
C LYS A 157 -6.38 17.69 14.29
N VAL A 158 -6.98 17.79 13.09
CA VAL A 158 -7.45 19.06 12.54
C VAL A 158 -8.57 19.63 13.41
N ARG A 159 -8.35 20.82 13.94
CA ARG A 159 -9.33 21.60 14.70
C ARG A 159 -10.00 22.60 13.78
N ARG A 160 -11.21 23.02 14.17
CA ARG A 160 -12.02 23.99 13.42
C ARG A 160 -11.28 25.29 13.07
N ASP A 161 -10.36 25.73 13.93
CA ASP A 161 -9.63 27.00 13.78
C ASP A 161 -8.22 26.81 13.21
N ASP A 162 -7.84 25.60 12.81
CA ASP A 162 -6.54 25.35 12.20
C ASP A 162 -6.47 26.08 10.86
N ARG A 163 -5.57 27.06 10.78
CA ARG A 163 -5.27 27.76 9.53
C ARG A 163 -4.34 26.88 8.72
N VAL A 164 -4.69 26.65 7.45
CA VAL A 164 -3.79 26.08 6.45
C VAL A 164 -2.61 27.05 6.33
N HIS A 165 -1.52 26.77 7.04
CA HIS A 165 -0.25 27.43 6.76
C HIS A 165 0.20 26.81 5.44
N GLY A 166 0.28 27.65 4.40
CA GLY A 166 0.75 27.20 3.10
C GLY A 166 2.10 26.51 3.27
N CYS A 167 2.25 25.33 2.66
CA CYS A 167 3.55 24.72 2.50
C CYS A 167 4.44 25.69 1.70
N GLU A 168 5.47 26.23 2.34
CA GLU A 168 6.67 26.74 1.66
C GLU A 168 7.53 25.56 1.17
#